data_AF-A0A5A5RY10-F1
#
_entry.id   AF-A0A5A5RY10-F1
#
_cell.length_a   1.000
_cell.length_b   1.000
_cell.length_c   1.000
_cell.angle_alpha   90.00
_cell.angle_beta   90.00
_cell.angle_gamma   90.00
#
_symmetry.space_group_name_H-M   'P 1'
#
loop_
_entity.id
_entity.type
_entity.pdbx_description
1 polymer ?
#
loop_
_entity_poly.entity_id
_entity_poly.type
_entity_poly.pdbx_seq_one_letter_code
_entity_poly.pdbx_strand_id
1 'polypeptide(L)' 'MRGQLITADTALRLSRYFGNSPQFWLNLQTDYDLRQAQAKNAEIYNHIPITPFADVAEGPNFI' A
#
# COMPACT_ATOMS: atom_id res chain seq x y z
N MET A 1 -11.59 14.49 -3.42
CA MET A 1 -10.97 13.71 -4.51
C MET A 1 -9.69 13.09 -3.97
N ARG A 2 -9.51 11.76 -4.01
CA ARG A 2 -8.17 11.16 -3.81
C ARG A 2 -7.47 11.23 -5.16
N GLY A 3 -6.57 12.19 -5.34
CA GLY A 3 -5.80 12.31 -6.56
C GLY A 3 -4.64 11.31 -6.52
N GLN A 4 -4.78 10.18 -7.22
CA GLN A 4 -3.61 9.37 -7.57
C GLN A 4 -2.85 10.15 -8.64
N LEU A 5 -1.64 10.63 -8.32
CA LEU A 5 -0.81 11.40 -9.26
C LEU A 5 -0.27 10.50 -10.37
N ILE A 6 -0.06 9.21 -10.07
CA ILE A 6 0.37 8.19 -11.03
C ILE A 6 -0.67 7.07 -11.08
N THR A 7 -1.32 6.92 -12.24
CA THR A 7 -2.19 5.79 -12.57
C THR A 7 -1.43 4.73 -13.37
N ALA A 8 -2.06 3.58 -13.60
CA ALA A 8 -1.48 2.52 -14.45
C ALA A 8 -1.16 2.99 -15.88
N ASP A 9 -2.04 3.78 -16.51
CA ASP A 9 -1.80 4.37 -17.84
C ASP A 9 -0.59 5.32 -17.82
N THR A 10 -0.52 6.19 -16.81
CA THR A 10 0.64 7.09 -16.64
C THR A 10 1.93 6.32 -16.43
N ALA A 11 1.93 5.28 -15.59
CA ALA A 11 3.10 4.43 -15.35
C ALA A 11 3.56 3.71 -16.62
N LEU A 12 2.63 3.25 -17.47
CA LEU A 12 2.95 2.66 -18.78
C LEU A 12 3.59 3.69 -19.72
N ARG A 13 3.11 4.94 -19.74
CA ARG A 13 3.73 6.00 -20.55
C ARG A 13 5.13 6.36 -20.07
N LEU A 14 5.31 6.52 -18.76
CA LEU A 14 6.60 6.85 -18.15
C LEU A 14 7.62 5.73 -18.36
N SER A 15 7.21 4.47 -18.22
CA SER A 15 8.09 3.32 -18.48
C SER A 15 8.57 3.27 -19.93
N ARG A 16 7.68 3.53 -20.89
CA ARG A 16 8.04 3.63 -22.32
C ARG A 16 9.02 4.78 -22.59
N TYR A 17 8.84 5.92 -21.93
CA TYR A 17 9.70 7.08 -22.13
C TYR A 17 11.08 6.93 -21.47
N PHE A 18 11.13 6.44 -20.23
CA PHE A 18 12.37 6.35 -19.44
C PHE A 18 13.08 4.99 -19.52
N GLY A 19 12.48 3.98 -20.16
CA GLY A 19 13.10 2.66 -20.36
C GLY A 19 13.19 1.81 -19.09
N ASN A 20 12.34 2.06 -18.09
CA ASN A 20 12.26 1.28 -16.85
C ASN A 20 10.91 0.54 -16.75
N SER A 21 10.62 -0.10 -15.60
CA SER A 21 9.35 -0.84 -15.45
C SER A 21 8.19 0.08 -15.03
N PRO A 22 6.94 -0.19 -15.47
CA PRO A 22 5.77 0.52 -14.95
C PRO A 22 5.62 0.37 -13.43
N GLN A 23 6.02 -0.79 -12.88
CA GLN A 23 5.93 -1.08 -11.45
C GLN A 23 6.78 -0.12 -10.61
N PHE A 24 7.92 0.34 -11.14
CA PHE A 24 8.74 1.35 -10.48
C PHE A 24 7.91 2.59 -10.13
N TRP A 25 7.15 3.12 -11.09
CA TRP A 25 6.33 4.32 -10.91
C TRP A 25 5.13 4.09 -9.98
N LEU A 26 4.50 2.92 -10.08
CA LEU A 26 3.40 2.56 -9.18
C LEU A 26 3.88 2.41 -7.74
N ASN A 27 5.06 1.81 -7.52
CA ASN A 27 5.64 1.70 -6.18
C ASN A 27 5.90 3.07 -5.56
N LEU A 28 6.40 4.06 -6.33
CA LEU A 28 6.58 5.42 -5.83
C LEU A 28 5.27 6.06 -5.35
N GLN A 29 4.17 5.85 -6.09
CA GLN A 29 2.85 6.32 -5.69
C GLN A 29 2.36 5.60 -4.44
N THR A 30 2.51 4.27 -4.38
CA THR A 30 2.15 3.47 -3.20
C THR A 30 2.93 3.92 -1.96
N ASP A 31 4.24 4.09 -2.06
CA ASP A 31 5.09 4.53 -0.94
C ASP A 31 4.73 5.93 -0.46
N TYR A 32 4.37 6.84 -1.37
CA TYR A 32 3.86 8.15 -1.02
C TYR A 32 2.52 8.04 -0.26
N ASP A 33 1.57 7.28 -0.80
CA ASP A 33 0.25 7.10 -0.20
C ASP A 33 0.33 6.46 1.19
N LEU A 34 1.23 5.49 1.37
CA LEU A 34 1.50 4.85 2.67
C LEU A 34 2.04 5.86 3.68
N ARG A 35 3.04 6.66 3.32
CA ARG A 35 3.60 7.70 4.21
C ARG A 35 2.55 8.74 4.59
N GLN A 36 1.72 9.18 3.65
CA GLN A 36 0.63 10.11 3.93
C GLN A 36 -0.43 9.50 4.85
N ALA A 37 -0.80 8.23 4.62
CA ALA A 37 -1.75 7.52 5.47
C ALA A 37 -1.21 7.35 6.89
N GLN A 38 0.04 6.93 7.03
CA GLN A 38 0.74 6.80 8.32
C GLN A 38 0.77 8.13 9.06
N ALA A 39 1.17 9.22 8.41
CA ALA A 39 1.21 10.54 9.04
C ALA A 39 -0.17 11.03 9.50
N LYS A 40 -1.22 10.76 8.71
CA LYS A 40 -2.58 11.22 9.01
C LYS A 40 -3.27 10.42 10.11
N ASN A 41 -3.02 9.11 10.17
CA ASN A 41 -3.77 8.18 11.01
C ASN A 41 -2.87 7.43 12.00
N ALA A 42 -1.71 7.99 12.36
CA ALA A 42 -0.71 7.33 13.22
C ALA A 42 -1.32 6.77 14.50
N GLU A 43 -2.09 7.58 15.23
CA GLU A 43 -2.78 7.17 16.46
C GLU A 43 -3.68 5.94 16.25
N ILE A 44 -4.47 5.93 15.18
CA ILE A 44 -5.35 4.80 14.86
C ILE A 44 -4.51 3.55 14.63
N TYR A 45 -3.44 3.64 13.83
CA TYR A 45 -2.61 2.48 13.50
C TYR A 45 -1.83 1.95 14.70
N ASN A 46 -1.37 2.82 15.61
CA ASN A 46 -0.66 2.42 16.82
C ASN A 46 -1.54 1.65 17.82
N HIS A 47 -2.85 1.88 17.79
CA HIS A 47 -3.81 1.18 18.63
C HIS A 47 -4.41 -0.08 17.99
N ILE A 48 -4.10 -0.36 16.72
CA ILE A 48 -4.49 -1.64 16.11
C ILE A 48 -3.57 -2.73 16.69
N PRO A 49 -4.12 -3.75 17.37
CA PRO A 49 -3.31 -4.83 17.91
C PRO A 49 -2.63 -5.60 16.77
N ILE A 50 -1.33 -5.84 16.93
CA ILE A 50 -0.59 -6.74 16.04
C ILE A 50 -0.86 -8.16 16.52
N THR A 51 -1.82 -8.82 15.90
CA THR A 51 -2.06 -10.25 16.12
C THR A 51 -1.18 -11.04 15.16
N PRO A 52 -0.26 -11.89 15.63
CA PRO A 52 0.48 -12.82 14.78
C PRO A 52 -0.47 -13.63 13.89
N PHE A 53 -0.08 -13.84 12.64
CA PHE A 53 -0.92 -14.61 11.71
C PHE A 53 -1.14 -16.06 12.18
N ALA A 54 -0.20 -16.64 12.93
CA ALA A 54 -0.36 -17.96 13.52
C ALA A 54 -1.59 -18.01 14.46
N ASP A 55 -1.81 -16.96 15.25
CA ASP A 55 -2.88 -16.91 16.25
C ASP A 55 -4.27 -16.75 15.62
N VAL A 56 -4.37 -16.31 14.35
CA VAL A 56 -5.66 -16.28 13.62
C VAL A 56 -5.97 -17.59 12.92
N ALA A 57 -4.96 -18.42 12.62
CA ALA A 57 -5.13 -19.72 11.98
C ALA A 57 -5.53 -20.81 12.99
N GLU A 58 -5.16 -20.63 14.26
CA GLU A 58 -5.52 -21.47 15.42
C GLU A 58 -6.91 -21.05 16.00
N GLY A 59 -7.88 -20.73 15.14
CA GLY A 59 -9.25 -20.44 15.59
C GLY A 59 -9.83 -21.60 16.39
N PRO A 60 -10.81 -21.37 17.31
CA PRO A 60 -11.43 -22.44 18.07
C PRO A 60 -11.94 -23.50 17.09
N ASN A 61 -11.60 -24.77 17.33
CA ASN A 61 -12.21 -25.90 16.66
C ASN A 61 -13.73 -25.85 16.96
N PHE A 62 -14.47 -25.10 16.17
CA PHE A 62 -15.92 -25.19 16.07
C PHE A 62 -16.22 -26.36 15.13
N ILE A 63 -15.83 -27.56 15.57
CA ILE A 63 -16.45 -28.82 15.14
C ILE A 63 -17.44 -29.26 16.20
#